data_AF-A0A838YBV9-F1
#
_entry.id   AF-A0A838YBV9-F1
#
_cell.length_a   1.000
_cell.length_b   1.000
_cell.length_c   1.000
_cell.angle_alpha   90.00
_cell.angle_beta   90.00
_cell.angle_gamma   90.00
#
_symmetry.space_group_name_H-M   'P 1'
#
loop_
_entity.id
_entity.type
_entity.pdbx_description
1 polymer ?
#
loop_
_entity_poly.entity_id
_entity_poly.type
_entity_poly.pdbx_seq_one_letter_code
_entity_poly.pdbx_strand_id
1 'polypeptide(L)'
;MAEEKKDPWLNYLALTTVILAVCATLSTFKGGGFSTRSVIAQAQASDQWAYYQAKGIKGNLYDVERERLQFELDSLPASASPAQREHYQVQLKKVGDKAARYAAERKDIEKMARQLEAERDAAQRQGKPFGVAVIFLQVAILISSIAGLFKRKLIWLAALPVGLLGLVYFADGFFLFF
;
A
#
# COMPACT_ATOMS: atom_id res chain seq x y z
N MET A 1 59.76 -5.71 -19.92
CA MET A 1 58.69 -5.47 -18.92
C MET A 1 57.79 -6.68 -18.96
N ALA A 2 57.82 -7.52 -17.93
CA ALA A 2 56.98 -8.72 -17.90
C ALA A 2 55.51 -8.28 -17.80
N GLU A 3 54.67 -8.67 -18.74
CA GLU A 3 53.22 -8.57 -18.60
C GLU A 3 52.82 -9.31 -17.32
N GLU A 4 52.30 -8.57 -16.32
CA GLU A 4 51.57 -9.17 -15.21
C GLU A 4 50.49 -10.06 -15.82
N LYS A 5 50.63 -11.38 -15.66
CA LYS A 5 49.60 -12.37 -16.02
C LYS A 5 48.36 -12.01 -15.19
N LYS A 6 47.41 -11.27 -15.79
CA LYS A 6 46.16 -10.91 -15.13
C LYS A 6 45.48 -12.20 -14.72
N ASP A 7 45.40 -12.39 -13.41
CA ASP A 7 44.68 -13.48 -12.80
C ASP A 7 43.25 -13.56 -13.37
N PRO A 8 42.86 -14.66 -14.06
CA PRO A 8 41.56 -14.76 -14.72
C PRO A 8 40.36 -14.54 -13.78
N TRP A 9 40.56 -14.79 -12.48
CA TRP A 9 39.53 -14.61 -11.45
C TRP A 9 39.14 -13.14 -11.24
N LEU A 10 40.02 -12.18 -11.52
CA LEU A 10 39.69 -10.75 -11.44
C LEU A 10 38.67 -10.33 -12.51
N ASN A 11 38.72 -10.95 -13.69
CA ASN A 11 37.72 -10.72 -14.74
C ASN A 11 36.34 -11.26 -14.33
N TYR A 12 36.30 -12.45 -13.71
CA TYR A 12 35.05 -13.00 -13.16
C TYR A 12 34.50 -12.15 -12.01
N LEU A 13 35.37 -11.65 -11.12
CA LEU A 13 34.98 -10.71 -10.07
C LEU A 13 34.33 -9.46 -10.66
N ALA A 14 34.97 -8.84 -11.66
CA ALA A 14 34.44 -7.64 -12.31
C ALA A 14 33.07 -7.92 -12.95
N LEU A 15 32.94 -9.01 -13.71
CA LEU A 15 31.69 -9.40 -14.35
C LEU A 15 30.56 -9.65 -13.34
N THR A 16 30.83 -10.45 -12.30
CA THR A 16 29.84 -10.73 -11.24
C THR A 16 29.40 -9.45 -10.54
N THR A 17 30.34 -8.56 -10.20
CA THR A 17 30.03 -7.28 -9.53
C THR A 17 29.14 -6.39 -10.40
N VAL A 18 29.40 -6.33 -11.72
CA VAL A 18 28.56 -5.57 -12.67
C VAL A 18 27.13 -6.14 -12.73
N ILE A 19 26.98 -7.46 -12.81
CA ILE A 19 25.66 -8.11 -12.82
C ILE A 19 24.90 -7.78 -11.54
N LEU A 20 25.54 -7.92 -10.37
CA LEU A 20 24.93 -7.59 -9.09
C LEU A 20 24.52 -6.11 -9.02
N ALA A 21 25.34 -5.20 -9.55
CA ALA A 21 25.04 -3.76 -9.57
C ALA A 21 23.83 -3.42 -10.46
N VAL A 22 23.71 -4.05 -11.63
CA VAL A 22 22.54 -3.91 -12.50
C VAL A 22 21.29 -4.41 -11.79
N CYS A 23 21.33 -5.61 -11.20
CA CYS A 23 20.20 -6.15 -10.43
C CYS A 23 19.83 -5.26 -9.23
N ALA A 24 20.80 -4.70 -8.51
CA ALA A 24 20.56 -3.80 -7.39
C ALA A 24 19.87 -2.50 -7.84
N THR A 25 20.31 -1.95 -8.98
CA THR A 25 19.72 -0.74 -9.57
C THR A 25 18.28 -1.00 -10.00
N LEU A 26 18.01 -2.11 -10.69
CA LEU A 26 16.66 -2.50 -11.09
C LEU A 26 15.76 -2.76 -9.89
N SER A 27 16.26 -3.44 -8.86
CA SER A 27 15.55 -3.68 -7.60
C SER A 27 15.19 -2.36 -6.92
N THR A 28 16.10 -1.40 -6.88
CA THR A 28 15.88 -0.08 -6.28
C THR A 28 14.78 0.67 -7.01
N PHE A 29 14.81 0.68 -8.35
CA PHE A 29 13.80 1.37 -9.15
C PHE A 29 12.42 0.73 -9.03
N LYS A 30 12.33 -0.61 -9.13
CA LYS A 30 11.06 -1.34 -8.98
C LYS A 30 10.51 -1.27 -7.56
N GLY A 31 11.34 -1.53 -6.55
CA GLY A 31 10.96 -1.43 -5.14
C GLY A 31 10.50 -0.02 -4.77
N GLY A 32 11.18 1.01 -5.28
CA GLY A 32 10.77 2.41 -5.15
C GLY A 32 9.40 2.68 -5.74
N GLY A 33 9.15 2.24 -6.98
CA GLY A 33 7.84 2.39 -7.64
C GLY A 33 6.70 1.73 -6.87
N PHE A 34 6.92 0.52 -6.35
CA PHE A 34 5.92 -0.17 -5.51
C PHE A 34 5.69 0.50 -4.17
N SER A 35 6.76 0.99 -3.53
CA SER A 35 6.66 1.78 -2.30
C SER A 35 5.83 3.04 -2.52
N THR A 36 6.12 3.81 -3.59
CA THR A 36 5.33 4.99 -3.96
C THR A 36 3.87 4.65 -4.22
N ARG A 37 3.60 3.57 -4.98
CA ARG A 37 2.22 3.13 -5.25
C ARG A 37 1.49 2.76 -3.96
N SER A 38 2.16 2.05 -3.04
CA SER A 38 1.59 1.72 -1.73
C SER A 38 1.23 2.98 -0.93
N VAL A 39 2.10 3.99 -0.93
CA VAL A 39 1.84 5.24 -0.19
C VAL A 39 0.67 6.02 -0.80
N ILE A 40 0.61 6.11 -2.12
CA ILE A 40 -0.50 6.78 -2.82
C ILE A 40 -1.83 6.05 -2.54
N ALA A 41 -1.86 4.72 -2.68
CA ALA A 41 -3.06 3.93 -2.42
C ALA A 41 -3.50 4.03 -0.95
N GLN A 42 -2.56 4.03 -0.01
CA GLN A 42 -2.85 4.26 1.42
C GLN A 42 -3.45 5.65 1.67
N ALA A 43 -2.91 6.70 1.05
CA ALA A 43 -3.44 8.05 1.19
C ALA A 43 -4.88 8.14 0.65
N GLN A 44 -5.11 7.61 -0.56
CA GLN A 44 -6.44 7.57 -1.15
C GLN A 44 -7.43 6.74 -0.33
N ALA A 45 -7.02 5.60 0.24
CA ALA A 45 -7.85 4.80 1.14
C ALA A 45 -8.22 5.59 2.41
N SER A 46 -7.25 6.31 2.98
CA SER A 46 -7.47 7.19 4.14
C SER A 46 -8.50 8.28 3.83
N ASP A 47 -8.40 8.92 2.67
CA ASP A 47 -9.36 9.94 2.23
C ASP A 47 -10.77 9.34 2.07
N GLN A 48 -10.89 8.13 1.52
CA GLN A 48 -12.19 7.45 1.41
C GLN A 48 -12.77 7.08 2.78
N TRP A 49 -11.95 6.64 3.74
CA TRP A 49 -12.40 6.40 5.10
C TRP A 49 -12.83 7.69 5.82
N ALA A 50 -12.14 8.80 5.57
CA ALA A 50 -12.57 10.11 6.08
C ALA A 50 -13.92 10.52 5.46
N TYR A 51 -14.11 10.31 4.15
CA TYR A 51 -15.36 10.60 3.47
C TYR A 51 -16.52 9.69 3.95
N TYR A 52 -16.25 8.41 4.19
CA TYR A 52 -17.18 7.46 4.79
C TYR A 52 -17.64 7.94 6.18
N GLN A 53 -16.71 8.37 7.02
CA GLN A 53 -17.01 8.89 8.36
C GLN A 53 -17.83 10.18 8.27
N ALA A 54 -17.47 11.11 7.38
CA ALA A 54 -18.23 12.35 7.17
C ALA A 54 -19.68 12.06 6.73
N LYS A 55 -19.90 11.07 5.85
CA LYS A 55 -21.23 10.60 5.46
C LYS A 55 -21.98 9.95 6.61
N GLY A 56 -21.27 9.20 7.46
CA GLY A 56 -21.82 8.63 8.70
C GLY A 56 -22.35 9.70 9.65
N ILE A 57 -21.57 10.76 9.88
CA ILE A 57 -21.98 11.89 10.71
C ILE A 57 -23.22 12.58 10.13
N LYS A 58 -23.24 12.84 8.81
CA LYS A 58 -24.42 13.42 8.13
C LYS A 58 -25.65 12.53 8.26
N GLY A 59 -25.50 11.22 8.07
CA GLY A 59 -26.59 10.24 8.27
C GLY A 59 -27.11 10.28 9.71
N ASN A 60 -26.22 10.22 10.70
CA ASN A 60 -26.58 10.26 12.11
C ASN A 60 -27.29 11.55 12.51
N LEU A 61 -26.94 12.69 11.89
CA LEU A 61 -27.65 13.95 12.10
C LEU A 61 -29.11 13.86 11.62
N TYR A 62 -29.36 13.19 10.49
CA TYR A 62 -30.73 12.94 10.03
C TYR A 62 -31.46 11.94 10.91
N ASP A 63 -30.78 10.93 11.47
CA ASP A 63 -31.39 9.99 12.41
C ASP A 63 -31.81 10.69 13.71
N VAL A 64 -30.96 11.58 14.26
CA VAL A 64 -31.29 12.41 15.43
C VAL A 64 -32.48 13.34 15.15
N GLU A 65 -32.50 13.98 13.98
CA GLU A 65 -33.63 14.83 13.58
C GLU A 65 -34.92 14.02 13.41
N ARG A 66 -34.82 12.79 12.88
CA ARG A 66 -35.96 11.87 12.77
C ARG A 66 -36.51 11.49 14.14
N GLU A 67 -35.64 11.14 15.09
CA GLU A 67 -36.03 10.81 16.47
C GLU A 67 -36.72 12.00 17.15
N ARG A 68 -36.18 13.20 16.96
CA ARG A 68 -36.81 14.44 17.45
C ARG A 68 -38.20 14.65 16.85
N LEU A 69 -38.35 14.55 15.52
CA LEU A 69 -39.64 14.72 14.85
C LEU A 69 -40.65 13.63 15.26
N GLN A 70 -40.18 12.42 15.53
CA GLN A 70 -41.01 11.32 16.01
C GLN A 70 -41.52 11.63 17.43
N PHE A 71 -40.64 12.08 18.32
CA PHE A 71 -41.02 12.49 19.67
C PHE A 71 -42.01 13.67 19.65
N GLU A 72 -41.82 14.66 18.78
CA GLU A 72 -42.76 15.77 18.59
C GLU A 72 -44.12 15.27 18.09
N LEU A 73 -44.15 14.30 17.17
CA LEU A 73 -45.38 13.67 16.69
C LEU A 73 -46.11 12.89 17.79
N ASP A 74 -45.37 12.11 18.58
CA ASP A 74 -45.92 11.27 19.66
C ASP A 74 -46.42 12.10 20.85
N SER A 75 -45.88 13.29 21.05
CA SER A 75 -46.30 14.24 22.09
C SER A 75 -47.46 15.16 21.67
N LEU A 76 -47.96 15.06 20.43
CA LEU A 76 -49.10 15.85 19.98
C LEU A 76 -50.36 15.51 20.80
N PRO A 77 -51.13 16.52 21.25
CA PRO A 77 -52.40 16.28 21.93
C PRO A 77 -53.40 15.60 21.00
N ALA A 78 -54.34 14.83 21.57
CA ALA A 78 -55.38 14.16 20.80
C ALA A 78 -56.23 15.13 19.94
N SER A 79 -56.35 16.39 20.38
CA SER A 79 -57.01 17.48 19.69
C SER A 79 -56.23 18.09 18.51
N ALA A 80 -54.99 17.67 18.25
CA ALA A 80 -54.20 18.14 17.12
C ALA A 80 -54.88 17.81 15.78
N SER A 81 -54.76 18.72 14.82
CA SER A 81 -55.45 18.57 13.53
C SER A 81 -54.83 17.45 12.69
N PRO A 82 -55.62 16.77 11.83
CA PRO A 82 -55.09 15.77 10.90
C PRO A 82 -53.95 16.30 10.01
N ALA A 83 -54.05 17.57 9.59
CA ALA A 83 -53.03 18.23 8.78
C ALA A 83 -51.69 18.40 9.52
N GLN A 84 -51.72 18.62 10.84
CA GLN A 84 -50.50 18.69 11.65
C GLN A 84 -49.80 17.33 11.73
N ARG A 85 -50.55 16.24 11.97
CA ARG A 85 -49.97 14.88 11.95
C ARG A 85 -49.41 14.51 10.59
N GLU A 86 -50.13 14.83 9.52
CA GLU A 86 -49.67 14.57 8.15
C GLU A 86 -48.37 15.33 7.84
N HIS A 87 -48.26 16.60 8.27
CA HIS A 87 -47.03 17.37 8.11
C HIS A 87 -45.81 16.67 8.72
N TYR A 88 -45.92 16.21 9.97
CA TYR A 88 -44.85 15.47 10.64
C TYR A 88 -44.52 14.15 9.94
N GLN A 89 -45.52 13.38 9.52
CA GLN A 89 -45.30 12.14 8.77
C GLN A 89 -44.55 12.35 7.45
N VAL A 90 -44.88 13.42 6.72
CA VAL A 90 -44.17 13.78 5.49
C VAL A 90 -42.71 14.16 5.78
N GLN A 91 -42.44 14.91 6.85
CA GLN A 91 -41.07 15.27 7.24
C GLN A 91 -40.27 14.05 7.69
N LEU A 92 -40.86 13.17 8.51
CA LEU A 92 -40.26 11.91 8.94
C LEU A 92 -39.84 11.05 7.75
N LYS A 93 -40.71 10.93 6.73
CA LYS A 93 -40.38 10.22 5.50
C LYS A 93 -39.22 10.87 4.76
N LYS A 94 -39.24 12.18 4.55
CA LYS A 94 -38.16 12.92 3.86
C LYS A 94 -36.80 12.77 4.55
N VAL A 95 -36.78 12.83 5.88
CA VAL A 95 -35.57 12.67 6.68
C VAL A 95 -35.09 11.22 6.65
N GLY A 96 -36.01 10.25 6.76
CA GLY A 96 -35.72 8.82 6.62
C GLY A 96 -35.12 8.46 5.26
N ASP A 97 -35.67 9.00 4.17
CA ASP A 97 -35.15 8.80 2.81
C ASP A 97 -33.71 9.35 2.67
N LYS A 98 -33.42 10.50 3.28
CA LYS A 98 -32.06 11.07 3.31
C LYS A 98 -31.08 10.20 4.10
N ALA A 99 -31.47 9.74 5.29
CA ALA A 99 -30.65 8.85 6.10
C ALA A 99 -30.34 7.54 5.36
N ALA A 100 -31.36 6.93 4.74
CA ALA A 100 -31.21 5.72 3.94
C ALA A 100 -30.27 5.93 2.73
N ARG A 101 -30.39 7.07 2.04
CA ARG A 101 -29.48 7.44 0.95
C ARG A 101 -28.02 7.52 1.42
N TYR A 102 -27.75 8.20 2.54
CA TYR A 102 -26.38 8.27 3.07
C TYR A 102 -25.85 6.91 3.51
N ALA A 103 -26.70 6.04 4.07
CA ALA A 103 -26.32 4.67 4.40
C ALA A 103 -25.97 3.85 3.15
N ALA A 104 -26.69 4.03 2.04
CA ALA A 104 -26.36 3.40 0.77
C ALA A 104 -25.04 3.92 0.19
N GLU A 105 -24.86 5.25 0.09
CA GLU A 105 -23.62 5.87 -0.40
C GLU A 105 -22.39 5.42 0.40
N ARG A 106 -22.54 5.22 1.71
CA ARG A 106 -21.47 4.71 2.58
C ARG A 106 -20.98 3.32 2.20
N LYS A 107 -21.85 2.42 1.74
CA LYS A 107 -21.45 1.07 1.31
C LYS A 107 -20.54 1.12 0.08
N ASP A 108 -20.85 2.00 -0.86
CA ASP A 108 -20.02 2.19 -2.06
C ASP A 108 -18.66 2.79 -1.72
N ILE A 109 -18.63 3.77 -0.80
CA ILE A 109 -17.38 4.39 -0.32
C ILE A 109 -16.52 3.35 0.42
N GLU A 110 -17.13 2.52 1.28
CA GLU A 110 -16.41 1.44 1.97
C GLU A 110 -15.79 0.46 0.96
N LYS A 111 -16.55 0.06 -0.06
CA LYS A 111 -16.03 -0.83 -1.11
C LYS A 111 -14.83 -0.22 -1.82
N MET A 112 -14.89 1.07 -2.16
CA MET A 112 -13.78 1.80 -2.78
C MET A 112 -12.56 1.87 -1.84
N ALA A 113 -12.77 2.19 -0.56
CA ALA A 113 -11.69 2.23 0.43
C ALA A 113 -10.96 0.89 0.54
N ARG A 114 -11.72 -0.22 0.62
CA ARG A 114 -11.15 -1.59 0.68
C ARG A 114 -10.44 -2.00 -0.61
N GLN A 115 -10.90 -1.55 -1.77
CA GLN A 115 -10.21 -1.77 -3.03
C GLN A 115 -8.84 -1.08 -3.04
N LEU A 116 -8.76 0.16 -2.55
CA LEU A 116 -7.49 0.90 -2.44
C LEU A 116 -6.55 0.25 -1.41
N GLU A 117 -7.08 -0.29 -0.30
CA GLU A 117 -6.29 -1.08 0.65
C GLU A 117 -5.73 -2.37 0.01
N ALA A 118 -6.53 -3.06 -0.82
CA ALA A 118 -6.05 -4.22 -1.55
C ALA A 118 -4.95 -3.85 -2.56
N GLU A 119 -5.07 -2.72 -3.25
CA GLU A 119 -4.01 -2.21 -4.13
C GLU A 119 -2.73 -1.85 -3.37
N ARG A 120 -2.87 -1.20 -2.21
CA ARG A 120 -1.75 -0.94 -1.31
C ARG A 120 -1.06 -2.23 -0.92
N ASP A 121 -1.81 -3.23 -0.45
CA ASP A 121 -1.27 -4.50 0.03
C ASP A 121 -0.58 -5.27 -1.08
N ALA A 122 -1.16 -5.27 -2.29
CA ALA A 122 -0.53 -5.87 -3.46
C ALA A 122 0.80 -5.17 -3.81
N ALA A 123 0.83 -3.84 -3.80
CA ALA A 123 2.06 -3.07 -4.04
C ALA A 123 3.11 -3.34 -2.94
N GLN A 124 2.72 -3.44 -1.67
CA GLN A 124 3.65 -3.78 -0.60
C GLN A 124 4.22 -5.18 -0.73
N ARG A 125 3.40 -6.17 -1.10
CA ARG A 125 3.86 -7.55 -1.35
C ARG A 125 4.90 -7.59 -2.46
N GLN A 126 4.69 -6.85 -3.55
CA GLN A 126 5.65 -6.75 -4.65
C GLN A 126 6.91 -5.96 -4.28
N GLY A 127 6.78 -4.90 -3.48
CA GLY A 127 7.91 -4.04 -3.11
C GLY A 127 8.88 -4.67 -2.09
N LYS A 128 8.37 -5.50 -1.16
CA LYS A 128 9.17 -6.07 -0.06
C LYS A 128 10.38 -6.89 -0.53
N PRO A 129 10.24 -7.88 -1.45
CA PRO A 129 11.38 -8.66 -1.93
C PRO A 129 12.45 -7.81 -2.61
N PHE A 130 12.07 -6.79 -3.38
CA PHE A 130 13.03 -5.87 -3.99
C PHE A 130 13.85 -5.10 -2.94
N GLY A 131 13.23 -4.65 -1.85
CA GLY A 131 13.95 -4.01 -0.75
C GLY A 131 15.00 -4.94 -0.13
N VAL A 132 14.64 -6.20 0.11
CA VAL A 132 15.57 -7.22 0.64
C VAL A 132 16.67 -7.54 -0.37
N ALA A 133 16.33 -7.66 -1.65
CA ALA A 133 17.28 -7.89 -2.74
C ALA A 133 18.34 -6.77 -2.79
N VAL A 134 17.93 -5.50 -2.72
CA VAL A 134 18.87 -4.36 -2.71
C VAL A 134 19.90 -4.50 -1.59
N ILE A 135 19.46 -4.84 -0.37
CA ILE A 135 20.36 -4.99 0.79
C ILE A 135 21.43 -6.05 0.51
N PHE A 136 21.02 -7.26 0.13
CA PHE A 136 21.96 -8.37 -0.13
C PHE A 136 22.89 -8.08 -1.32
N LEU A 137 22.34 -7.53 -2.42
CA LEU A 137 23.13 -7.20 -3.61
C LEU A 137 24.16 -6.11 -3.31
N GLN A 138 23.81 -5.06 -2.56
CA GLN A 138 24.76 -4.01 -2.15
C GLN A 138 25.86 -4.53 -1.24
N VAL A 139 25.53 -5.39 -0.27
CA VAL A 139 26.53 -6.04 0.59
C VAL A 139 27.47 -6.90 -0.25
N ALA A 140 26.96 -7.68 -1.21
CA ALA A 140 27.79 -8.50 -2.09
C ALA A 140 28.72 -7.66 -2.99
N ILE A 141 28.24 -6.51 -3.50
CA ILE A 141 29.07 -5.55 -4.26
C ILE A 141 30.18 -4.96 -3.39
N LEU A 142 29.87 -4.62 -2.14
CA LEU A 142 30.86 -4.08 -1.19
C LEU A 142 31.96 -5.12 -0.89
N ILE A 143 31.58 -6.37 -0.60
CA ILE A 143 32.54 -7.46 -0.35
C ILE A 143 33.37 -7.72 -1.63
N SER A 144 32.76 -7.69 -2.81
CA SER A 144 33.47 -7.87 -4.08
C SER A 144 34.46 -6.74 -4.36
N SER A 145 34.12 -5.50 -4.02
CA SER A 145 35.01 -4.33 -4.12
C SER A 145 36.23 -4.49 -3.21
N ILE A 146 36.02 -4.93 -1.95
CA ILE A 146 37.09 -5.23 -1.00
C ILE A 146 37.99 -6.37 -1.51
N ALA A 147 37.39 -7.43 -2.05
CA ALA A 147 38.14 -8.56 -2.59
C ALA A 147 39.04 -8.16 -3.77
N GLY A 148 38.55 -7.27 -4.65
CA GLY A 148 39.32 -6.70 -5.74
C GLY A 148 40.47 -5.82 -5.26
N LEU A 149 40.22 -4.96 -4.27
CA LEU A 149 41.25 -4.08 -3.69
C LEU A 149 42.40 -4.85 -3.05
N PHE A 150 42.08 -5.86 -2.23
CA PHE A 150 43.09 -6.68 -1.56
C PHE A 150 43.65 -7.81 -2.43
N LYS A 151 43.15 -7.97 -3.67
CA LYS A 151 43.46 -9.10 -4.58
C LYS A 151 43.32 -10.46 -3.87
N ARG A 152 42.32 -10.62 -2.98
CA ARG A 152 42.10 -11.85 -2.19
C ARG A 152 40.88 -12.62 -2.67
N LYS A 153 41.12 -13.72 -3.40
CA LYS A 153 40.07 -14.60 -3.94
C LYS A 153 39.12 -15.16 -2.89
N LEU A 154 39.59 -15.43 -1.67
CA LEU A 154 38.73 -15.94 -0.58
C LEU A 154 37.63 -14.95 -0.17
N ILE A 155 37.92 -13.65 -0.20
CA ILE A 155 36.93 -12.61 0.13
C ILE A 155 35.86 -12.56 -0.97
N TRP A 156 36.24 -12.71 -2.23
CA TRP A 156 35.29 -12.77 -3.35
C TRP A 156 34.38 -13.99 -3.25
N LEU A 157 34.92 -15.16 -2.90
CA LEU A 157 34.11 -16.37 -2.68
C LEU A 157 33.06 -16.19 -1.58
N ALA A 158 33.35 -15.38 -0.55
CA ALA A 158 32.36 -15.04 0.49
C ALA A 158 31.25 -14.10 -0.02
N ALA A 159 31.50 -13.29 -1.05
CA ALA A 159 30.49 -12.42 -1.66
C ALA A 159 29.45 -13.20 -2.49
N LEU A 160 29.87 -14.30 -3.13
CA LEU A 160 29.02 -15.08 -4.03
C LEU A 160 27.71 -15.61 -3.39
N PRO A 161 27.71 -16.26 -2.20
CA PRO A 161 26.47 -16.72 -1.59
C PRO A 161 25.54 -15.56 -1.20
N VAL A 162 26.10 -14.43 -0.75
CA VAL A 162 25.34 -13.22 -0.41
C VAL A 162 24.69 -12.64 -1.68
N GLY A 163 25.45 -12.55 -2.77
CA GLY A 163 24.94 -12.07 -4.06
C GLY A 163 23.88 -13.01 -4.64
N LEU A 164 24.07 -14.32 -4.50
CA LEU A 164 23.08 -15.32 -4.92
C LEU A 164 21.76 -15.17 -4.17
N LEU A 165 21.80 -14.98 -2.84
CA LEU A 165 20.59 -14.68 -2.07
C LEU A 165 19.90 -13.40 -2.56
N GLY A 166 20.67 -12.35 -2.83
CA GLY A 166 20.14 -11.12 -3.41
C GLY A 166 19.47 -11.33 -4.77
N LEU A 167 20.04 -12.17 -5.64
CA LEU A 167 19.46 -12.53 -6.93
C LEU A 167 18.16 -13.36 -6.80
N VAL A 168 18.08 -14.24 -5.79
CA VAL A 168 16.85 -14.98 -5.49
C VAL A 168 15.74 -14.03 -5.07
N TYR A 169 15.99 -13.09 -4.15
CA TYR A 169 14.99 -12.08 -3.77
C TYR A 169 14.65 -11.11 -4.90
N PHE A 170 15.60 -10.81 -5.79
CA PHE A 170 15.34 -10.02 -6.99
C PHE A 170 14.36 -10.74 -7.91
N ALA A 171 14.56 -12.03 -8.15
CA ALA A 171 13.63 -12.85 -8.93
C ALA A 171 12.26 -12.97 -8.25
N ASP A 172 12.25 -13.18 -6.93
CA ASP A 172 11.03 -13.22 -6.12
C ASP A 172 10.20 -11.94 -6.24
N GLY A 173 10.83 -10.77 -6.33
CA GLY A 173 10.11 -9.51 -6.56
C GLY A 173 9.31 -9.47 -7.87
N PHE A 174 9.70 -10.25 -8.89
CA PHE A 174 8.95 -10.37 -10.15
C PHE A 174 7.92 -11.49 -10.14
N PHE A 175 8.25 -12.63 -9.54
CA PHE A 175 7.45 -13.85 -9.65
C PHE A 175 6.58 -14.14 -8.41
N LEU A 176 6.83 -13.46 -7.29
CA LEU A 176 6.12 -13.64 -6.01
C LEU A 176 6.04 -15.12 -5.61
N PHE A 177 7.20 -15.77 -5.50
CA PHE A 177 7.26 -17.18 -5.12
C PHE A 177 6.88 -17.41 -3.66
N PHE A 178 7.07 -16.41 -2.81
CA PHE A 178 6.78 -16.40 -1.37
C PHE A 178 5.76 -15.31 -1.00
#